data_AF-A0A5N7SQ98-F1
#
_entry.id   AF-A0A5N7SQ98-F1
#
_cell.length_a   1.000
_cell.length_b   1.000
_cell.length_c   1.000
_cell.angle_alpha   90.00
_cell.angle_beta   90.00
_cell.angle_gamma   90.00
#
_symmetry.space_group_name_H-M   'P 1'
#
loop_
_entity.id
_entity.type
_entity.pdbx_description
1 polymer ?
#
loop_
_entity_poly.entity_id
_entity_poly.type
_entity_poly.pdbx_seq_one_letter_code
_entity_poly.pdbx_strand_id
1 'polypeptide(L)'
;LQLSNSAFFSQGRTIADLRTAVTRLGLSTLRDLVLASEVFSAPTLSTAERNSLQQRALLASRLAARLLPESSAELGATAALLADIGLLLPGVRNERSEPSLAGDTRPGHAEAGAYLLGLWGLPMPIIEAVAFHLQPQRANTRSFWVTGAVHVALALVNGDPVDEDYLQRAGVLNKLPQWREHANALMGLVPSEV
;
A
#
# COMPACT_ATOMS: atom_id res chain seq x y z
N LEU A 1 6.24 -11.15 7.27
CA LEU A 1 5.12 -11.30 6.32
C LEU A 1 5.59 -11.71 4.93
N GLN A 2 6.74 -11.21 4.46
CA GLN A 2 7.35 -11.62 3.20
C GLN A 2 7.64 -13.14 3.08
N LEU A 3 8.04 -13.79 4.16
CA LEU A 3 8.55 -15.15 4.07
C LEU A 3 7.50 -16.24 4.22
N SER A 4 6.22 -15.90 4.32
CA SER A 4 5.18 -16.85 4.73
C SER A 4 4.24 -17.33 3.62
N ASN A 5 4.22 -16.69 2.43
CA ASN A 5 3.11 -16.88 1.47
C ASN A 5 3.45 -17.14 0.00
N SER A 6 4.69 -17.43 -0.40
CA SER A 6 4.94 -17.86 -1.79
C SER A 6 4.82 -19.38 -1.96
N ALA A 7 4.02 -19.76 -2.95
CA ALA A 7 3.48 -21.08 -3.25
C ALA A 7 4.50 -22.10 -3.77
N PHE A 8 5.60 -22.28 -3.05
CA PHE A 8 6.50 -23.44 -3.23
C PHE A 8 6.58 -24.34 -1.99
N PHE A 9 5.81 -24.02 -0.92
CA PHE A 9 5.85 -24.72 0.36
C PHE A 9 4.51 -25.29 0.86
N SER A 10 3.50 -25.47 -0.01
CA SER A 10 2.35 -26.31 0.35
C SER A 10 2.68 -27.80 0.17
N GLN A 11 3.51 -28.35 1.05
CA GLN A 11 3.32 -29.72 1.52
C GLN A 11 2.68 -29.71 2.93
N GLY A 12 1.86 -28.70 3.20
CA GLY A 12 0.78 -28.81 4.19
C GLY A 12 1.06 -28.29 5.60
N ARG A 13 2.19 -27.63 5.92
CA ARG A 13 2.39 -27.00 7.23
C ARG A 13 3.21 -25.70 7.17
N THR A 14 2.67 -24.64 7.79
CA THR A 14 3.27 -23.31 7.95
C THR A 14 4.54 -23.36 8.81
N ILE A 15 5.65 -22.77 8.30
CA ILE A 15 6.93 -22.68 9.00
C ILE A 15 7.12 -21.25 9.55
N ALA A 16 7.47 -21.16 10.83
CA ALA A 16 7.61 -19.92 11.61
C ALA A 16 9.05 -19.68 12.09
N ASP A 17 10.07 -19.97 11.27
CA ASP A 17 11.48 -19.81 11.69
C ASP A 17 12.33 -19.00 10.71
N LEU A 18 12.87 -17.90 11.25
CA LEU A 18 13.70 -16.86 10.63
C LEU A 18 15.08 -17.39 10.16
N ARG A 19 15.59 -18.45 10.80
CA ARG A 19 16.95 -18.97 10.58
C ARG A 19 17.14 -19.64 9.21
N THR A 20 16.08 -20.21 8.65
CA THR A 20 16.12 -20.95 7.37
C THR A 20 16.04 -20.04 6.15
N ALA A 21 15.54 -18.80 6.31
CA ALA A 21 15.47 -17.81 5.23
C ALA A 21 16.85 -17.25 4.85
N VAL A 22 17.75 -17.13 5.83
CA VAL A 22 19.11 -16.61 5.66
C VAL A 22 20.01 -17.56 4.87
N THR A 23 19.75 -18.87 4.94
CA THR A 23 20.56 -19.89 4.27
C THR A 23 20.26 -20.03 2.77
N ARG A 24 19.07 -19.63 2.30
CA ARG A 24 18.65 -19.78 0.89
C ARG A 24 18.93 -18.58 -0.01
N LEU A 25 18.99 -17.35 0.53
CA LEU A 25 19.26 -16.16 -0.29
C LEU A 25 20.75 -16.03 -0.68
N GLY A 26 21.63 -16.75 0.00
CA GLY A 26 23.06 -16.49 -0.05
C GLY A 26 23.40 -15.20 0.70
N LEU A 27 24.27 -15.29 1.70
CA LEU A 27 24.71 -14.16 2.52
C LEU A 27 25.33 -13.03 1.68
N SER A 28 25.86 -13.35 0.49
CA SER A 28 26.46 -12.40 -0.45
C SER A 28 25.43 -11.47 -1.09
N THR A 29 24.31 -11.97 -1.61
CA THR A 29 23.32 -11.14 -2.32
C THR A 29 22.54 -10.24 -1.37
N LEU A 30 22.28 -10.71 -0.14
CA LEU A 30 21.74 -9.88 0.94
C LEU A 30 22.73 -8.80 1.38
N ARG A 31 24.02 -9.15 1.52
CA ARG A 31 25.07 -8.17 1.80
C ARG A 31 25.20 -7.16 0.68
N ASP A 32 25.18 -7.56 -0.58
CA ASP A 32 25.40 -6.66 -1.71
C ASP A 32 24.22 -5.70 -1.88
N LEU A 33 22.99 -6.13 -1.63
CA LEU A 33 21.80 -5.26 -1.61
C LEU A 33 21.79 -4.30 -0.41
N VAL A 34 22.16 -4.78 0.78
CA VAL A 34 22.24 -3.95 2.00
C VAL A 34 23.41 -2.97 1.89
N LEU A 35 24.58 -3.40 1.41
CA LEU A 35 25.76 -2.55 1.21
C LEU A 35 25.54 -1.55 0.08
N ALA A 36 24.86 -1.94 -1.01
CA ALA A 36 24.44 -0.98 -2.03
C ALA A 36 23.44 0.04 -1.45
N SER A 37 22.50 -0.38 -0.59
CA SER A 37 21.54 0.52 0.06
C SER A 37 22.20 1.49 1.06
N GLU A 38 23.19 1.03 1.83
CA GLU A 38 23.90 1.85 2.82
C GLU A 38 24.89 2.84 2.17
N VAL A 39 25.45 2.52 1.00
CA VAL A 39 26.33 3.44 0.24
C VAL A 39 25.55 4.61 -0.38
N PHE A 40 24.22 4.47 -0.56
CA PHE A 40 23.33 5.54 -1.03
C PHE A 40 22.44 6.14 0.07
N SER A 41 22.69 5.84 1.35
CA SER A 41 21.94 6.36 2.51
C SER A 41 22.14 7.88 2.73
N ALA A 42 21.57 8.69 1.84
CA ALA A 42 20.93 9.92 2.29
C ALA A 42 19.57 9.50 2.87
N PRO A 43 19.19 9.96 4.08
CA PRO A 43 17.85 9.70 4.59
C PRO A 43 16.83 10.27 3.59
N THR A 44 16.10 9.38 2.90
CA THR A 44 15.10 9.75 1.87
C THR A 44 13.98 10.60 2.43
N LEU A 45 13.70 10.45 3.73
CA LEU A 45 12.70 11.21 4.48
C LEU A 45 13.29 11.68 5.82
N SER A 46 12.97 12.91 6.20
CA SER A 46 13.15 13.45 7.55
C SER A 46 12.31 12.67 8.58
N THR A 47 12.65 12.79 9.86
CA THR A 47 11.88 12.17 10.95
C THR A 47 10.41 12.60 10.94
N ALA A 48 10.14 13.87 10.65
CA ALA A 48 8.78 14.39 10.55
C ALA A 48 7.99 13.71 9.42
N GLU A 49 8.58 13.60 8.23
CA GLU A 49 7.93 12.95 7.08
C GLU A 49 7.66 11.47 7.33
N ARG A 50 8.59 10.76 7.99
CA ARG A 50 8.36 9.35 8.38
C ARG A 50 7.21 9.20 9.37
N ASN A 51 7.14 10.08 10.38
CA ASN A 51 6.06 10.07 11.35
C ASN A 51 4.71 10.36 10.67
N SER A 52 4.66 11.34 9.77
CA SER A 52 3.45 11.64 8.99
C SER A 52 3.05 10.48 8.09
N LEU A 53 4.01 9.84 7.40
CA LEU A 53 3.77 8.66 6.58
C LEU A 53 3.19 7.50 7.41
N GLN A 54 3.79 7.21 8.56
CA GLN A 54 3.33 6.16 9.47
C GLN A 54 1.92 6.44 9.99
N GLN A 55 1.63 7.68 10.38
CA GLN A 55 0.30 8.08 10.86
C GLN A 55 -0.76 7.90 9.77
N ARG A 56 -0.49 8.37 8.54
CA ARG A 56 -1.40 8.21 7.40
C ARG A 56 -1.63 6.73 7.08
N ALA A 57 -0.57 5.91 7.06
CA ALA A 57 -0.68 4.48 6.80
C ALA A 57 -1.56 3.76 7.84
N LEU A 58 -1.43 4.10 9.14
CA LEU A 58 -2.27 3.53 10.20
C LEU A 58 -3.73 3.96 10.08
N LEU A 59 -4.01 5.22 9.76
CA LEU A 59 -5.38 5.72 9.55
C LEU A 59 -6.03 5.05 8.33
N ALA A 60 -5.30 4.99 7.21
CA ALA A 60 -5.76 4.35 5.99
C ALA A 60 -6.02 2.85 6.21
N SER A 61 -5.15 2.16 6.95
CA SER A 61 -5.33 0.75 7.34
C SER A 61 -6.64 0.52 8.09
N ARG A 62 -6.92 1.33 9.11
CA ARG A 62 -8.16 1.23 9.90
C ARG A 62 -9.39 1.57 9.07
N LEU A 63 -9.31 2.57 8.20
CA LEU A 63 -10.40 2.96 7.33
C LEU A 63 -10.69 1.85 6.32
N ALA A 64 -9.69 1.34 5.60
CA ALA A 64 -9.83 0.27 4.60
C ALA A 64 -10.48 -0.99 5.19
N ALA A 65 -10.12 -1.36 6.43
CA ALA A 65 -10.76 -2.47 7.15
C ALA A 65 -12.28 -2.28 7.32
N ARG A 66 -12.74 -1.04 7.54
CA ARG A 66 -14.18 -0.70 7.68
C ARG A 66 -14.93 -0.64 6.36
N LEU A 67 -14.24 -0.41 5.24
CA LEU A 67 -14.88 -0.32 3.92
C LEU A 67 -15.22 -1.70 3.34
N LEU A 68 -14.63 -2.76 3.90
CA LEU A 68 -14.72 -4.12 3.41
C LEU A 68 -15.55 -5.01 4.35
N PRO A 69 -16.13 -6.11 3.83
CA PRO A 69 -16.68 -7.17 4.67
C PRO A 69 -15.61 -7.78 5.57
N GLU A 70 -16.03 -8.30 6.73
CA GLU A 70 -15.16 -8.90 7.76
C GLU A 70 -14.18 -9.94 7.19
N SER A 71 -14.63 -10.78 6.25
CA SER A 71 -13.82 -11.81 5.58
C SER A 71 -12.62 -11.27 4.79
N SER A 72 -12.59 -9.96 4.48
CA SER A 72 -11.53 -9.30 3.71
C SER A 72 -10.95 -8.05 4.39
N ALA A 73 -11.42 -7.73 5.61
CA ALA A 73 -11.01 -6.54 6.34
C ALA A 73 -9.51 -6.54 6.65
N GLU A 74 -8.96 -7.68 7.07
CA GLU A 74 -7.52 -7.80 7.38
C GLU A 74 -6.63 -7.65 6.13
N LEU A 75 -7.09 -8.16 4.97
CA LEU A 75 -6.40 -7.98 3.69
C LEU A 75 -6.36 -6.50 3.29
N GLY A 76 -7.50 -5.80 3.39
CA GLY A 76 -7.57 -4.35 3.12
C GLY A 76 -6.73 -3.53 4.09
N ALA A 77 -6.78 -3.86 5.38
CA ALA A 77 -5.98 -3.20 6.41
C ALA A 77 -4.48 -3.32 6.12
N THR A 78 -4.02 -4.53 5.78
CA THR A 78 -2.61 -4.80 5.47
C THR A 78 -2.18 -4.09 4.19
N ALA A 79 -3.02 -4.13 3.15
CA ALA A 79 -2.72 -3.46 1.89
C ALA A 79 -2.63 -1.95 2.04
N ALA A 80 -3.57 -1.31 2.75
CA ALA A 80 -3.53 0.14 3.00
C ALA A 80 -2.36 0.56 3.89
N LEU A 81 -1.96 -0.27 4.86
CA LEU A 81 -0.76 -0.01 5.67
C LEU A 81 0.52 0.01 4.82
N LEU A 82 0.57 -0.82 3.77
CA LEU A 82 1.74 -0.99 2.92
C LEU A 82 1.67 -0.20 1.61
N ALA A 83 0.57 0.50 1.32
CA ALA A 83 0.33 1.14 0.03
C ALA A 83 1.40 2.16 -0.36
N ASP A 84 1.95 2.88 0.61
CA ASP A 84 2.99 3.88 0.39
C ASP A 84 4.41 3.36 0.72
N ILE A 85 4.62 2.05 0.89
CA ILE A 85 5.93 1.48 1.27
C ILE A 85 7.02 1.83 0.26
N GLY A 86 6.65 2.03 -1.00
CA GLY A 86 7.57 2.45 -2.06
C GLY A 86 8.23 3.80 -1.77
N LEU A 87 7.60 4.71 -1.02
CA LEU A 87 8.18 6.02 -0.65
C LEU A 87 9.41 5.89 0.26
N LEU A 88 9.63 4.72 0.87
CA LEU A 88 10.83 4.47 1.66
C LEU A 88 12.03 4.10 0.79
N LEU A 89 11.81 3.75 -0.48
CA LEU A 89 12.86 3.34 -1.39
C LEU A 89 13.59 4.57 -1.99
N PRO A 90 14.91 4.49 -2.18
CA PRO A 90 15.64 5.57 -2.85
C PRO A 90 15.28 5.64 -4.34
N GLY A 91 15.27 6.86 -4.90
CA GLY A 91 15.11 7.07 -6.34
C GLY A 91 13.71 6.79 -6.90
N VAL A 92 12.69 6.59 -6.06
CA VAL A 92 11.29 6.50 -6.49
C VAL A 92 10.64 7.88 -6.59
N ARG A 93 9.66 8.00 -7.50
CA ARG A 93 8.86 9.21 -7.65
C ARG A 93 7.58 9.11 -6.82
N ASN A 94 7.30 10.16 -6.04
CA ASN A 94 6.00 10.29 -5.40
C ASN A 94 4.95 10.79 -6.41
N GLU A 95 4.19 9.86 -6.99
CA GLU A 95 3.21 10.14 -8.05
C GLU A 95 2.10 11.13 -7.66
N ARG A 96 1.87 11.38 -6.37
CA ARG A 96 0.89 12.36 -5.90
C ARG A 96 1.40 13.80 -5.98
N SER A 97 2.70 14.00 -5.84
CA SER A 97 3.32 15.33 -5.75
C SER A 97 4.21 15.66 -6.95
N GLU A 98 4.74 14.64 -7.61
CA GLU A 98 5.67 14.76 -8.73
C GLU A 98 5.02 14.19 -10.01
N PRO A 99 4.57 15.04 -10.95
CA PRO A 99 4.11 14.56 -12.26
C PRO A 99 5.28 13.94 -13.03
N SER A 100 4.97 12.96 -13.89
CA SER A 100 5.98 12.36 -14.78
C SER A 100 6.41 13.37 -15.83
N LEU A 101 7.69 13.78 -15.80
CA LEU A 101 8.27 14.69 -16.80
C LEU A 101 8.96 13.91 -17.92
N ALA A 102 9.09 14.53 -19.09
CA ALA A 102 9.81 13.92 -20.22
C ALA A 102 11.28 13.66 -19.83
N GLY A 103 11.71 12.40 -19.93
CA GLY A 103 13.05 11.97 -19.55
C GLY A 103 13.21 11.55 -18.08
N ASP A 104 12.16 11.65 -17.25
CA ASP A 104 12.17 11.06 -15.91
C ASP A 104 11.96 9.55 -16.00
N THR A 105 13.01 8.78 -15.70
CA THR A 105 13.00 7.31 -15.73
C THR A 105 12.75 6.69 -14.36
N ARG A 106 12.52 7.50 -13.32
CA ARG A 106 12.28 6.99 -11.96
C ARG A 106 10.94 6.25 -11.89
N PRO A 107 10.89 5.05 -11.29
CA PRO A 107 9.63 4.33 -11.11
C PRO A 107 8.72 5.08 -10.13
N GLY A 108 7.40 4.95 -10.33
CA GLY A 108 6.42 5.42 -9.36
C GLY A 108 6.48 4.61 -8.06
N HIS A 109 6.25 5.25 -6.92
CA HIS A 109 6.27 4.56 -5.62
C HIS A 109 5.24 3.42 -5.53
N ALA A 110 4.09 3.51 -6.19
CA ALA A 110 3.09 2.45 -6.19
C ALA A 110 3.61 1.18 -6.88
N GLU A 111 4.23 1.35 -8.05
CA GLU A 111 4.85 0.25 -8.80
C GLU A 111 6.05 -0.33 -8.06
N ALA A 112 6.95 0.51 -7.56
CA ALA A 112 8.13 0.07 -6.81
C ALA A 112 7.74 -0.67 -5.52
N GLY A 113 6.73 -0.17 -4.80
CA GLY A 113 6.16 -0.82 -3.63
C GLY A 113 5.54 -2.18 -3.97
N ALA A 114 4.73 -2.26 -5.03
CA ALA A 114 4.14 -3.53 -5.45
C ALA A 114 5.19 -4.56 -5.89
N TYR A 115 6.23 -4.13 -6.62
CA TYR A 115 7.35 -4.97 -6.99
C TYR A 115 8.08 -5.52 -5.76
N LEU A 116 8.38 -4.66 -4.78
CA LEU A 116 8.93 -5.07 -3.49
C LEU A 116 8.03 -6.11 -2.81
N LEU A 117 6.72 -5.86 -2.72
CA LEU A 117 5.77 -6.80 -2.11
C LEU A 117 5.66 -8.13 -2.88
N GLY A 118 5.90 -8.14 -4.19
CA GLY A 118 5.96 -9.33 -5.04
C GLY A 118 7.22 -10.16 -4.81
N LEU A 119 8.40 -9.52 -4.74
CA LEU A 119 9.62 -10.17 -4.24
C LEU A 119 9.43 -10.69 -2.82
N TRP A 120 8.56 -10.00 -2.09
CA TRP A 120 8.16 -10.38 -0.76
C TRP A 120 7.10 -11.49 -0.72
N GLY A 121 6.62 -12.03 -1.83
CA GLY A 121 5.66 -13.14 -1.77
C GLY A 121 4.38 -12.83 -0.99
N LEU A 122 3.95 -11.57 -0.94
CA LEU A 122 2.65 -11.20 -0.37
C LEU A 122 1.51 -11.74 -1.26
N PRO A 123 0.30 -11.94 -0.71
CA PRO A 123 -0.87 -12.29 -1.51
C PRO A 123 -1.13 -11.28 -2.65
N MET A 124 -1.51 -11.79 -3.82
CA MET A 124 -1.81 -10.96 -5.00
C MET A 124 -2.79 -9.81 -4.73
N PRO A 125 -3.87 -9.97 -3.93
CA PRO A 125 -4.77 -8.86 -3.63
C PRO A 125 -4.10 -7.67 -2.94
N ILE A 126 -3.06 -7.93 -2.12
CA ILE A 126 -2.27 -6.88 -1.48
C ILE A 126 -1.37 -6.22 -2.52
N ILE A 127 -0.67 -7.01 -3.34
CA ILE A 127 0.22 -6.51 -4.38
C ILE A 127 -0.55 -5.64 -5.39
N GLU A 128 -1.70 -6.11 -5.89
CA GLU A 128 -2.56 -5.34 -6.82
C GLU A 128 -3.08 -4.06 -6.17
N ALA A 129 -3.48 -4.12 -4.90
CA ALA A 129 -3.93 -2.93 -4.21
C ALA A 129 -2.83 -1.88 -4.10
N VAL A 130 -1.60 -2.27 -3.74
CA VAL A 130 -0.46 -1.35 -3.72
C VAL A 130 -0.13 -0.85 -5.13
N ALA A 131 -0.17 -1.69 -6.15
CA ALA A 131 0.15 -1.30 -7.53
C ALA A 131 -0.84 -0.27 -8.11
N PHE A 132 -2.13 -0.39 -7.77
CA PHE A 132 -3.21 0.31 -8.46
C PHE A 132 -4.04 1.23 -7.57
N HIS A 133 -3.69 1.45 -6.30
CA HIS A 133 -4.50 2.32 -5.42
C HIS A 133 -4.63 3.78 -5.90
N LEU A 134 -3.71 4.27 -6.73
CA LEU A 134 -3.83 5.60 -7.37
C LEU A 134 -4.74 5.58 -8.61
N GLN A 135 -4.89 4.43 -9.24
CA GLN A 135 -5.63 4.22 -10.49
C GLN A 135 -6.39 2.88 -10.43
N PRO A 136 -7.40 2.76 -9.54
CA PRO A 136 -8.07 1.48 -9.25
C PRO A 136 -8.73 0.85 -10.48
N GLN A 137 -9.11 1.63 -11.48
CA GLN A 137 -9.62 1.20 -12.78
C GLN A 137 -8.65 0.33 -13.60
N ARG A 138 -7.35 0.36 -13.29
CA ARG A 138 -6.33 -0.49 -13.93
C ARG A 138 -6.21 -1.87 -13.30
N ALA A 139 -6.81 -2.08 -12.13
CA ALA A 139 -6.84 -3.40 -11.50
C ALA A 139 -7.71 -4.36 -12.30
N ASN A 140 -7.36 -5.64 -12.28
CA ASN A 140 -8.07 -6.67 -13.06
C ASN A 140 -9.48 -6.96 -12.50
N THR A 141 -9.69 -6.66 -11.22
CA THR A 141 -10.96 -6.87 -10.52
C THR A 141 -11.96 -5.76 -10.86
N ARG A 142 -13.13 -6.12 -11.38
CA ARG A 142 -14.18 -5.17 -11.77
C ARG A 142 -15.13 -4.76 -10.63
N SER A 143 -15.07 -5.44 -9.49
CA SER A 143 -15.89 -5.14 -8.31
C SER A 143 -15.15 -4.28 -7.29
N PHE A 144 -15.89 -3.58 -6.42
CA PHE A 144 -15.31 -2.92 -5.26
C PHE A 144 -14.73 -3.96 -4.29
N TRP A 145 -13.42 -4.15 -4.32
CA TRP A 145 -12.67 -5.07 -3.45
C TRP A 145 -11.46 -4.37 -2.82
N VAL A 146 -10.43 -5.13 -2.44
CA VAL A 146 -9.26 -4.63 -1.69
C VAL A 146 -8.65 -3.37 -2.33
N THR A 147 -8.37 -3.37 -3.64
CA THR A 147 -7.82 -2.20 -4.34
C THR A 147 -8.72 -0.96 -4.24
N GLY A 148 -10.04 -1.14 -4.37
CA GLY A 148 -10.99 -0.04 -4.23
C GLY A 148 -11.04 0.53 -2.81
N ALA A 149 -11.02 -0.35 -1.81
CA ALA A 149 -10.97 0.06 -0.42
C ALA A 149 -9.68 0.81 -0.06
N VAL A 150 -8.53 0.33 -0.57
CA VAL A 150 -7.24 1.01 -0.38
C VAL A 150 -7.22 2.37 -1.07
N HIS A 151 -7.72 2.46 -2.32
CA HIS A 151 -7.87 3.73 -3.04
C HIS A 151 -8.67 4.76 -2.23
N VAL A 152 -9.89 4.39 -1.82
CA VAL A 152 -10.77 5.30 -1.05
C VAL A 152 -10.13 5.69 0.28
N ALA A 153 -9.58 4.71 1.01
CA ALA A 153 -9.01 4.96 2.33
C ALA A 153 -7.81 5.91 2.28
N LEU A 154 -6.88 5.72 1.34
CA LEU A 154 -5.74 6.62 1.19
C LEU A 154 -6.17 7.99 0.68
N ALA A 155 -7.06 8.05 -0.31
CA ALA A 155 -7.51 9.33 -0.85
C ALA A 155 -8.15 10.20 0.24
N LEU A 156 -9.05 9.63 1.05
CA LEU A 156 -9.69 10.36 2.14
C LEU A 156 -8.72 10.78 3.25
N VAL A 157 -7.74 9.93 3.60
CA VAL A 157 -6.75 10.24 4.64
C VAL A 157 -5.72 11.28 4.18
N ASN A 158 -5.37 11.27 2.90
CA ASN A 158 -4.43 12.23 2.32
C ASN A 158 -5.10 13.56 1.92
N GLY A 159 -6.44 13.60 1.81
CA GLY A 159 -7.16 14.72 1.23
C GLY A 159 -7.09 14.77 -0.30
N ASP A 160 -6.76 13.64 -0.95
CA ASP A 160 -6.73 13.51 -2.40
C ASP A 160 -8.16 13.30 -2.96
N PRO A 161 -8.42 13.63 -4.24
CA PRO A 161 -9.68 13.31 -4.88
C PRO A 161 -9.90 11.78 -4.97
N VAL A 162 -11.11 11.34 -4.61
CA VAL A 162 -11.57 9.96 -4.82
C VAL A 162 -12.07 9.81 -6.27
N ASP A 163 -11.75 8.70 -6.93
CA ASP A 163 -12.21 8.39 -8.29
C ASP A 163 -13.70 7.99 -8.27
N GLU A 164 -14.58 8.99 -8.39
CA GLU A 164 -16.04 8.79 -8.36
C GLU A 164 -16.55 8.00 -9.59
N ASP A 165 -15.89 8.11 -10.74
CA ASP A 165 -16.23 7.33 -11.95
C ASP A 165 -15.98 5.84 -11.72
N TYR A 166 -14.86 5.50 -11.07
CA TYR A 166 -14.57 4.13 -10.64
C TYR A 166 -15.62 3.64 -9.65
N LEU A 167 -15.97 4.43 -8.62
CA LEU A 167 -16.99 4.03 -7.63
C LEU A 167 -18.38 3.85 -8.26
N GLN A 168 -18.72 4.66 -9.25
CA GLN A 168 -19.96 4.54 -10.01
C GLN A 168 -19.99 3.22 -10.78
N ARG A 169 -18.91 2.89 -11.50
CA ARG A 169 -18.79 1.61 -12.24
C ARG A 169 -18.80 0.40 -11.31
N ALA A 170 -18.21 0.54 -10.12
CA ALA A 170 -18.18 -0.50 -9.10
C ALA A 170 -19.50 -0.62 -8.31
N GLY A 171 -20.47 0.28 -8.54
CA GLY A 171 -21.81 0.23 -7.93
C GLY A 171 -21.86 0.66 -6.46
N VAL A 172 -20.91 1.46 -6.00
CA VAL A 172 -20.76 1.83 -4.57
C VAL A 172 -20.59 3.33 -4.33
N LEU A 173 -20.77 4.18 -5.34
CA LEU A 173 -20.66 5.64 -5.21
C LEU A 173 -21.55 6.19 -4.08
N ASN A 174 -22.74 5.62 -3.90
CA ASN A 174 -23.67 5.99 -2.84
C ASN A 174 -23.14 5.79 -1.41
N LYS A 175 -22.08 5.01 -1.22
CA LYS A 175 -21.42 4.82 0.09
C LYS A 175 -20.38 5.88 0.42
N LEU A 176 -19.93 6.66 -0.57
CA LEU A 176 -18.85 7.64 -0.39
C LEU A 176 -19.13 8.68 0.72
N PRO A 177 -20.36 9.23 0.88
CA PRO A 177 -20.65 10.15 1.99
C PRO A 177 -20.40 9.51 3.37
N GLN A 178 -20.88 8.28 3.59
CA GLN A 178 -20.67 7.53 4.82
C GLN A 178 -19.18 7.27 5.08
N TRP A 179 -18.41 6.95 4.03
CA TRP A 179 -16.97 6.73 4.15
C TRP A 179 -16.20 8.00 4.51
N ARG A 180 -16.64 9.17 4.02
CA ARG A 180 -16.10 10.48 4.42
C ARG A 180 -16.33 10.73 5.91
N GLU A 181 -17.52 10.45 6.44
CA GLU A 181 -17.81 10.56 7.88
C GLU A 181 -16.90 9.65 8.71
N HIS A 182 -16.70 8.40 8.28
CA HIS A 182 -15.79 7.47 8.96
C HIS A 182 -14.34 7.97 8.97
N ALA A 183 -13.88 8.54 7.86
CA ALA A 183 -12.54 9.12 7.75
C ALA A 183 -12.38 10.33 8.67
N ASN A 184 -13.35 11.25 8.66
CA ASN A 184 -13.37 12.42 9.53
C ASN A 184 -13.32 12.04 11.01
N ALA A 185 -14.14 11.08 11.43
CA ALA A 185 -14.14 10.57 12.79
C ALA A 185 -12.78 9.94 13.20
N LEU A 186 -12.10 9.23 12.28
CA LEU A 186 -10.77 8.67 12.53
C LEU A 186 -9.68 9.74 12.63
N MET A 187 -9.82 10.82 11.86
CA MET A 187 -8.88 11.95 11.87
C MET A 187 -9.16 12.96 13.00
N GLY A 188 -10.23 12.78 13.77
CA GLY A 188 -10.65 13.72 14.80
C GLY A 188 -11.25 15.02 14.25
N LEU A 189 -11.70 15.01 12.99
CA LEU A 189 -12.40 16.12 12.36
C LEU A 189 -13.88 16.02 12.73
N VAL A 190 -14.37 16.92 13.59
CA VAL A 190 -15.79 17.03 13.93
C VAL A 190 -16.54 17.60 12.71
N PRO A 191 -17.75 17.11 12.36
CA PRO A 191 -18.54 17.74 11.30
C PRO A 191 -18.77 19.21 11.67
N SER A 192 -18.48 20.12 10.73
CA SER A 192 -18.92 21.51 10.87
C SER A 192 -20.44 21.49 10.87
N GLU A 193 -21.06 21.74 12.04
CA GLU A 193 -22.50 21.99 12.12
C GLU A 193 -22.82 23.18 11.21
N VAL A 194 -23.70 22.95 10.23
CA VAL A 194 -24.29 23.97 9.36
C VAL A 194 -25.61 24.40 9.98
#